data_AF-A0A519Z5P1-F1
#
_entry.id   AF-A0A519Z5P1-F1
#
_cell.length_a   1.000
_cell.length_b   1.000
_cell.length_c   1.000
_cell.angle_alpha   90.00
_cell.angle_beta   90.00
_cell.angle_gamma   90.00
#
_symmetry.space_group_name_H-M   'P 1'
#
loop_
_entity.id
_entity.type
_entity.pdbx_description
1 polymer ?
#
loop_
_entity_poly.entity_id
_entity_poly.type
_entity_poly.pdbx_seq_one_letter_code
_entity_poly.pdbx_strand_id
1 'polypeptide(L)'
;MGASRASGAKLLGVVRDFQAVGPVETLRQLDLDGMANQPASEVFLAMLEFFCPPGGAIDEAISRQAMLEAIGNLDRDAPTAFAQLSPEQLREFFLDFVALSIEGRVIADIGSRGITLPADIASVEHAHEQLHDFIEGCCRVHLSGLLTGLEALSSRDVEQRSNEIYEAAFSLIADAGEDAK
;
A
#
# COMPACT_ATOMS: atom_id res chain seq x y z
N MET A 1 -8.11 -2.08 10.15
CA MET A 1 -7.68 -2.10 8.73
C MET A 1 -7.94 -3.48 8.12
N GLY A 2 -9.18 -3.98 8.15
CA GLY A 2 -9.47 -5.37 7.76
C GLY A 2 -9.30 -5.62 6.27
N ALA A 3 -9.91 -4.76 5.43
CA ALA A 3 -9.82 -4.86 3.98
C ALA A 3 -8.39 -4.68 3.46
N SER A 4 -7.67 -3.63 3.88
CA SER A 4 -6.26 -3.41 3.46
C SER A 4 -5.35 -4.58 3.81
N ARG A 5 -5.56 -5.22 4.98
CA ARG A 5 -4.83 -6.44 5.35
C ARG A 5 -5.12 -7.59 4.39
N ALA A 6 -6.39 -7.81 4.05
CA ALA A 6 -6.77 -8.88 3.14
C ALA A 6 -6.19 -8.66 1.74
N SER A 7 -6.28 -7.43 1.21
CA SER A 7 -5.69 -7.03 -0.07
C SER A 7 -4.18 -7.17 -0.07
N GLY A 8 -3.50 -6.72 0.99
CA GLY A 8 -2.06 -6.87 1.16
C GLY A 8 -1.62 -8.32 1.22
N ALA A 9 -2.38 -9.21 1.88
CA ALA A 9 -2.08 -10.63 1.90
C ALA A 9 -2.17 -11.27 0.50
N LYS A 10 -3.17 -10.89 -0.30
CA LYS A 10 -3.30 -11.35 -1.70
C LYS A 10 -2.17 -10.82 -2.58
N LEU A 11 -1.84 -9.53 -2.46
CA LEU A 11 -0.72 -8.93 -3.19
C LEU A 11 0.60 -9.62 -2.85
N LEU A 12 0.83 -9.89 -1.56
CA LEU A 12 2.01 -10.60 -1.11
C LEU A 12 2.06 -12.04 -1.63
N GLY A 13 0.90 -12.69 -1.79
CA GLY A 13 0.77 -13.98 -2.48
C GLY A 13 1.27 -13.90 -3.92
N VAL A 14 0.77 -12.92 -4.69
CA VAL A 14 1.21 -12.69 -6.08
C VAL A 14 2.71 -12.41 -6.18
N VAL A 15 3.28 -11.60 -5.28
CA VAL A 15 4.72 -11.34 -5.24
C VAL A 15 5.52 -12.62 -4.99
N ARG A 16 5.02 -13.52 -4.13
CA ARG A 16 5.67 -14.82 -3.87
C ARG A 16 5.57 -15.75 -5.06
N ASP A 17 4.41 -15.87 -5.67
CA ASP A 17 4.20 -16.72 -6.84
C ASP A 17 5.08 -16.24 -8.00
N PHE A 18 5.19 -14.91 -8.18
CA PHE A 18 6.09 -14.31 -9.16
C PHE A 18 7.52 -14.79 -8.98
N GLN A 19 8.01 -14.85 -7.73
CA GLN A 19 9.37 -15.30 -7.42
C GLN A 19 9.54 -16.82 -7.48
N ALA A 20 8.50 -17.58 -7.10
CA ALA A 20 8.58 -19.04 -6.96
C ALA A 20 8.34 -19.78 -8.28
N VAL A 21 7.34 -19.38 -9.05
CA VAL A 21 6.92 -20.04 -10.30
C VAL A 21 7.10 -19.16 -11.54
N GLY A 22 7.39 -17.87 -11.35
CA GLY A 22 7.62 -16.92 -12.43
C GLY A 22 6.37 -16.12 -12.82
N PRO A 23 6.56 -14.99 -13.53
CA PRO A 23 5.48 -14.07 -13.90
C PRO A 23 4.37 -14.71 -14.74
N VAL A 24 4.75 -15.50 -15.76
CA VAL A 24 3.78 -16.10 -16.69
C VAL A 24 2.90 -17.12 -15.97
N GLU A 25 3.49 -17.98 -15.14
CA GLU A 25 2.75 -18.99 -14.40
C GLU A 25 1.86 -18.36 -13.31
N THR A 26 2.34 -17.29 -12.67
CA THR A 26 1.54 -16.48 -11.73
C THR A 26 0.29 -15.91 -12.40
N LEU A 27 0.45 -15.35 -13.60
CA LEU A 27 -0.66 -14.84 -14.40
C LEU A 27 -1.61 -15.95 -14.86
N ARG A 28 -1.08 -17.13 -15.22
CA ARG A 28 -1.89 -18.28 -15.62
C ARG A 28 -2.82 -18.76 -14.50
N GLN A 29 -2.39 -18.69 -13.25
CA GLN A 29 -3.22 -19.04 -12.08
C GLN A 29 -4.40 -18.08 -11.86
N LEU A 30 -4.34 -16.89 -12.47
CA LEU A 30 -5.37 -15.85 -12.41
C LEU A 30 -6.12 -15.69 -13.75
N ASP A 31 -5.94 -16.60 -14.71
CA ASP A 31 -6.49 -16.54 -16.06
C ASP A 31 -6.06 -15.27 -16.87
N LEU A 32 -4.83 -14.79 -16.64
CA LEU A 32 -4.24 -13.59 -17.27
C LEU A 32 -2.96 -13.88 -18.07
N ASP A 33 -2.71 -15.11 -18.50
CA ASP A 33 -1.44 -15.54 -19.13
C ASP A 33 -1.05 -14.73 -20.38
N GLY A 34 -2.04 -14.20 -21.11
CA GLY A 34 -1.83 -13.31 -22.27
C GLY A 34 -1.28 -11.91 -21.95
N MET A 35 -1.21 -11.53 -20.66
CA MET A 35 -0.84 -10.17 -20.25
C MET A 35 0.63 -10.01 -19.82
N ALA A 36 1.45 -11.06 -19.86
CA ALA A 36 2.82 -11.03 -19.34
C ALA A 36 3.72 -9.92 -19.93
N ASN A 37 3.49 -9.54 -21.19
CA ASN A 37 4.24 -8.50 -21.89
C ASN A 37 3.55 -7.13 -21.87
N GLN A 38 2.42 -7.00 -21.19
CA GLN A 38 1.73 -5.72 -21.00
C GLN A 38 2.41 -4.90 -19.89
N PRO A 39 2.21 -3.57 -19.85
CA PRO A 39 2.68 -2.73 -18.76
C PRO A 39 2.21 -3.26 -17.40
N ALA A 40 3.09 -3.24 -16.40
CA ALA A 40 2.81 -3.72 -15.06
C ALA A 40 1.56 -3.04 -14.47
N SER A 41 1.42 -1.72 -14.67
CA SER A 41 0.24 -0.98 -14.22
C SER A 41 -1.07 -1.53 -14.79
N GLU A 42 -1.11 -1.86 -16.09
CA GLU A 42 -2.29 -2.47 -16.73
C GLU A 42 -2.59 -3.86 -16.18
N VAL A 43 -1.56 -4.67 -15.93
CA VAL A 43 -1.70 -6.01 -15.35
C VAL A 43 -2.24 -5.94 -13.92
N PHE A 44 -1.67 -5.10 -13.06
CA PHE A 44 -2.17 -4.92 -11.69
C PHE A 44 -3.57 -4.29 -11.67
N LEU A 45 -3.90 -3.43 -12.62
CA LEU A 45 -5.26 -2.90 -12.79
C LEU A 45 -6.25 -4.00 -13.16
N ALA A 46 -5.88 -4.95 -14.02
CA ALA A 46 -6.71 -6.11 -14.34
C ALA A 46 -6.91 -7.04 -13.12
N MET A 47 -5.96 -7.07 -12.19
CA MET A 47 -6.07 -7.81 -10.92
C MET A 47 -6.79 -7.03 -9.81
N LEU A 48 -7.23 -5.79 -10.05
CA LEU A 48 -7.76 -4.91 -9.01
C LEU A 48 -8.94 -5.53 -8.25
N GLU A 49 -9.88 -6.15 -8.98
CA GLU A 49 -11.06 -6.81 -8.39
C GLU A 49 -10.68 -8.06 -7.58
N PHE A 50 -9.59 -8.74 -7.94
CA PHE A 50 -9.04 -9.83 -7.17
C PHE A 50 -8.46 -9.33 -5.85
N PHE A 51 -7.67 -8.25 -5.87
CA PHE A 51 -7.07 -7.69 -4.66
C PHE A 51 -8.13 -7.03 -3.76
N CYS A 52 -8.81 -6.02 -4.30
CA CYS A 52 -9.70 -5.09 -3.64
C CYS A 52 -11.13 -5.19 -4.22
N PRO A 53 -11.87 -6.27 -3.91
CA PRO A 53 -13.24 -6.40 -4.39
C PRO A 53 -14.10 -5.21 -3.92
N PRO A 54 -15.06 -4.75 -4.73
CA PRO A 54 -15.88 -3.60 -4.41
C PRO A 54 -16.78 -3.93 -3.23
N GLY A 55 -16.89 -2.98 -2.31
CA GLY A 55 -17.81 -3.05 -1.20
C GLY A 55 -18.16 -1.67 -0.67
N GLY A 56 -19.01 -1.62 0.35
CA GLY A 56 -19.57 -0.38 0.89
C GLY A 56 -18.85 0.15 2.12
N ALA A 57 -17.84 -0.58 2.63
CA ALA A 57 -17.14 -0.18 3.84
C ALA A 57 -16.02 0.82 3.55
N ILE A 58 -15.78 1.74 4.50
CA ILE A 58 -14.74 2.76 4.38
C ILE A 58 -13.36 2.11 4.25
N ASP A 59 -13.10 1.00 4.94
CA ASP A 59 -11.81 0.32 4.84
C ASP A 59 -11.58 -0.36 3.48
N GLU A 60 -12.63 -0.84 2.82
CA GLU A 60 -12.58 -1.34 1.43
C GLU A 60 -12.25 -0.20 0.46
N ALA A 61 -12.88 0.97 0.64
CA ALA A 61 -12.59 2.16 -0.16
C ALA A 61 -11.13 2.63 0.02
N ILE A 62 -10.64 2.67 1.26
CA ILE A 62 -9.23 3.00 1.57
C ILE A 62 -8.30 2.00 0.89
N SER A 63 -8.55 0.71 1.02
CA SER A 63 -7.72 -0.33 0.40
C SER A 63 -7.68 -0.19 -1.12
N ARG A 64 -8.83 0.08 -1.75
CA ARG A 64 -8.92 0.22 -3.20
C ARG A 64 -8.20 1.48 -3.69
N GLN A 65 -8.36 2.60 -2.97
CA GLN A 65 -7.66 3.83 -3.29
C GLN A 65 -6.14 3.67 -3.18
N ALA A 66 -5.66 3.08 -2.09
CA ALA A 66 -4.24 2.79 -1.90
C ALA A 66 -3.67 1.91 -3.01
N MET A 67 -4.42 0.90 -3.47
CA MET A 67 -3.99 0.05 -4.58
C MET A 67 -3.92 0.84 -5.91
N LEU A 68 -4.91 1.65 -6.22
CA LEU A 68 -4.93 2.46 -7.45
C LEU A 68 -3.78 3.47 -7.49
N GLU A 69 -3.48 4.09 -6.35
CA GLU A 69 -2.40 5.06 -6.22
C GLU A 69 -1.02 4.37 -6.30
N ALA A 70 -0.84 3.22 -5.65
CA ALA A 70 0.36 2.40 -5.83
C ALA A 70 0.55 1.95 -7.30
N ILE A 71 -0.54 1.59 -8.00
CA ILE A 71 -0.50 1.24 -9.42
C ILE A 71 -0.07 2.45 -10.26
N GLY A 72 -0.54 3.65 -9.91
CA GLY A 72 -0.13 4.90 -10.55
C GLY A 72 1.36 5.22 -10.37
N ASN A 73 1.96 4.78 -9.26
CA ASN A 73 3.37 5.02 -8.96
C ASN A 73 4.33 4.08 -9.72
N LEU A 74 3.88 2.90 -10.16
CA LEU A 74 4.73 1.89 -10.82
C LEU A 74 5.44 2.40 -12.08
N ASP A 75 4.76 3.19 -12.91
CA ASP A 75 5.25 3.61 -14.23
C ASP A 75 5.57 5.11 -14.27
N ARG A 76 5.79 5.75 -13.11
CA ARG A 76 6.03 7.20 -13.02
C ARG A 76 7.23 7.66 -13.84
N ASP A 77 8.27 6.84 -13.91
CA ASP A 77 9.50 7.13 -14.67
C ASP A 77 9.51 6.49 -16.07
N ALA A 78 9.08 5.23 -16.19
CA ALA A 78 8.92 4.54 -17.47
C ALA A 78 8.04 3.29 -17.33
N PRO A 79 7.19 2.98 -18.33
CA PRO A 79 6.44 1.72 -18.36
C PRO A 79 7.36 0.50 -18.36
N THR A 80 7.15 -0.40 -17.40
CA THR A 80 7.87 -1.70 -17.34
C THR A 80 6.89 -2.84 -17.60
N ALA A 81 7.25 -3.80 -18.45
CA ALA A 81 6.42 -4.98 -18.69
C ALA A 81 6.33 -5.83 -17.41
N PHE A 82 5.15 -6.40 -17.11
CA PHE A 82 4.95 -7.18 -15.88
C PHE A 82 5.98 -8.31 -15.72
N ALA A 83 6.27 -9.07 -16.78
CA ALA A 83 7.24 -10.15 -16.73
C ALA A 83 8.70 -9.71 -16.53
N GLN A 84 8.97 -8.40 -16.62
CA GLN A 84 10.30 -7.79 -16.47
C GLN A 84 10.48 -7.08 -15.13
N LEU A 85 9.44 -7.04 -14.27
CA LEU A 85 9.55 -6.45 -12.95
C LEU A 85 10.65 -7.14 -12.13
N SER A 86 11.54 -6.35 -11.55
CA SER A 86 12.52 -6.85 -10.61
C SER A 86 11.88 -7.17 -9.25
N PRO A 87 12.49 -8.05 -8.44
CA PRO A 87 12.06 -8.28 -7.06
C PRO A 87 12.02 -6.98 -6.23
N GLU A 88 12.92 -6.05 -6.50
CA GLU A 88 12.93 -4.73 -5.89
C GLU A 88 11.70 -3.92 -6.30
N GLN A 89 11.36 -3.85 -7.60
CA GLN A 89 10.16 -3.12 -8.05
C GLN A 89 8.87 -3.71 -7.44
N LEU A 90 8.76 -5.03 -7.34
CA LEU A 90 7.63 -5.68 -6.68
C LEU A 90 7.57 -5.39 -5.17
N ARG A 91 8.73 -5.31 -4.51
CA ARG A 91 8.84 -4.95 -3.10
C ARG A 91 8.41 -3.51 -2.87
N GLU A 92 8.90 -2.60 -3.70
CA GLU A 92 8.55 -1.18 -3.66
C GLU A 92 7.04 -0.97 -3.86
N PHE A 93 6.46 -1.61 -4.88
CA PHE A 93 5.01 -1.59 -5.08
C PHE A 93 4.21 -2.07 -3.86
N PHE A 94 4.67 -3.13 -3.20
CA PHE A 94 4.04 -3.62 -1.98
C PHE A 94 4.17 -2.62 -0.82
N LEU A 95 5.34 -2.00 -0.65
CA LEU A 95 5.57 -0.99 0.38
C LEU A 95 4.71 0.25 0.16
N ASP A 96 4.60 0.73 -1.09
CA ASP A 96 3.74 1.85 -1.47
C ASP A 96 2.28 1.56 -1.09
N PHE A 97 1.77 0.39 -1.45
CA PHE A 97 0.40 -0.02 -1.09
C PHE A 97 0.17 0.00 0.43
N VAL A 98 1.14 -0.49 1.22
CA VAL A 98 1.04 -0.51 2.69
C VAL A 98 1.06 0.91 3.26
N ALA A 99 1.98 1.76 2.79
CA ALA A 99 2.09 3.15 3.23
C ALA A 99 0.80 3.93 2.95
N LEU A 100 0.30 3.87 1.70
CA LEU A 100 -0.93 4.53 1.27
C LEU A 100 -2.16 4.01 2.02
N SER A 101 -2.19 2.71 2.37
CA SER A 101 -3.27 2.14 3.19
C SER A 101 -3.26 2.67 4.62
N ILE A 102 -2.08 2.84 5.23
CA ILE A 102 -1.94 3.41 6.57
C ILE A 102 -2.34 4.89 6.55
N GLU A 103 -1.86 5.63 5.56
CA GLU A 103 -2.16 7.05 5.39
C GLU A 103 -3.66 7.30 5.22
N GLY A 104 -4.31 6.61 4.28
CA GLY A 104 -5.76 6.72 4.08
C GLY A 104 -6.55 6.35 5.33
N ARG A 105 -6.04 5.43 6.16
CA ARG A 105 -6.65 5.08 7.45
C ARG A 105 -6.49 6.20 8.49
N VAL A 106 -5.31 6.78 8.61
CA VAL A 106 -5.05 7.91 9.52
C VAL A 106 -5.97 9.08 9.17
N ILE A 107 -6.04 9.46 7.89
CA ILE A 107 -6.90 10.55 7.39
C ILE A 107 -8.38 10.27 7.70
N ALA A 108 -8.86 9.05 7.44
CA ALA A 108 -10.24 8.68 7.74
C ALA A 108 -10.54 8.74 9.25
N ASP A 109 -9.60 8.29 10.08
CA ASP A 109 -9.78 8.28 11.53
C ASP A 109 -9.73 9.70 12.14
N ILE A 110 -8.87 10.59 11.64
CA ILE A 110 -8.87 12.03 11.98
C ILE A 110 -10.25 12.64 11.74
N GLY A 111 -10.80 12.44 10.53
CA GLY A 111 -12.11 12.94 10.16
C GLY A 111 -13.24 12.37 11.02
N SER A 112 -13.17 11.07 11.34
CA SER A 112 -14.18 10.42 12.19
C SER A 112 -14.13 10.84 13.66
N ARG A 113 -12.94 11.16 14.18
CA ARG A 113 -12.70 11.52 15.59
C ARG A 113 -12.80 13.03 15.84
N GLY A 114 -13.02 13.82 14.80
CA GLY A 114 -13.18 15.28 14.91
C GLY A 114 -11.89 15.98 15.37
N ILE A 115 -10.73 15.45 14.97
CA ILE A 115 -9.45 16.14 15.18
C ILE A 115 -9.42 17.33 14.22
N THR A 116 -9.38 18.54 14.76
CA THR A 116 -9.36 19.77 13.98
C THR A 116 -7.94 20.03 13.49
N LEU A 117 -7.76 20.03 12.17
CA LEU A 117 -6.53 20.52 11.53
C LEU A 117 -6.55 22.05 11.42
N PRO A 118 -5.39 22.70 11.25
CA PRO A 118 -5.31 24.15 11.01
C PRO A 118 -6.24 24.62 9.87
N ALA A 119 -6.72 25.85 9.96
CA ALA A 119 -7.74 26.37 9.03
C ALA A 119 -7.20 26.80 7.66
N ASP A 120 -5.89 26.94 7.51
CA ASP A 120 -5.25 27.33 6.25
C ASP A 120 -4.75 26.11 5.46
N ILE A 121 -4.91 26.19 4.14
CA ILE A 121 -4.55 25.12 3.20
C ILE A 121 -3.07 24.74 3.32
N ALA A 122 -2.18 25.72 3.46
CA ALA A 122 -0.74 25.49 3.51
C ALA A 122 -0.34 24.64 4.73
N SER A 123 -0.94 24.88 5.89
CA SER A 123 -0.69 24.07 7.08
C SER A 123 -1.27 22.66 6.98
N VAL A 124 -2.40 22.49 6.28
CA VAL A 124 -2.96 21.15 5.99
C VAL A 124 -2.06 20.38 5.02
N GLU A 125 -1.59 21.02 3.95
CA GLU A 125 -0.65 20.43 2.99
C GLU A 125 0.65 20.02 3.69
N HIS A 126 1.20 20.89 4.54
CA HIS A 126 2.41 20.59 5.29
C HIS A 126 2.23 19.42 6.26
N ALA A 127 1.09 19.36 6.98
CA ALA A 127 0.79 18.24 7.87
C ALA A 127 0.61 16.92 7.10
N HIS A 128 0.02 16.97 5.90
CA HIS A 128 -0.10 15.81 5.02
C HIS A 128 1.26 15.35 4.49
N GLU A 129 2.12 16.25 4.03
CA GLU A 129 3.49 15.91 3.60
C GLU A 129 4.29 15.27 4.75
N GLN A 130 4.23 15.85 5.96
CA GLN A 130 4.89 15.28 7.13
C GLN A 130 4.37 13.88 7.49
N LEU A 131 3.05 13.66 7.39
CA LEU A 131 2.44 12.36 7.61
C LEU A 131 2.94 11.33 6.57
N HIS A 132 2.92 11.74 5.30
CA HIS A 132 3.34 10.93 4.17
C HIS A 132 4.80 10.49 4.32
N ASP A 133 5.72 11.45 4.50
CA ASP A 133 7.15 11.21 4.67
C ASP A 133 7.43 10.31 5.89
N PHE A 134 6.71 10.54 7.00
CA PHE A 134 6.85 9.71 8.20
C PHE A 134 6.43 8.27 7.95
N ILE A 135 5.24 8.04 7.38
CA ILE A 135 4.73 6.70 7.11
C ILE A 135 5.62 5.97 6.10
N GLU A 136 6.00 6.64 5.01
CA GLU A 136 6.85 6.08 3.96
C GLU A 136 8.21 5.66 4.53
N GLY A 137 8.86 6.57 5.29
CA GLY A 137 10.13 6.29 5.95
C GLY A 137 10.04 5.11 6.92
N CYS A 138 9.00 5.05 7.74
CA CYS A 138 8.76 3.93 8.65
C CYS A 138 8.53 2.61 7.91
N CYS A 139 7.74 2.61 6.83
CA CYS A 139 7.51 1.41 6.02
C CYS A 139 8.82 0.91 5.41
N ARG A 140 9.63 1.80 4.82
CA ARG A 140 10.92 1.44 4.23
C ARG A 140 11.90 0.88 5.28
N VAL A 141 11.97 1.47 6.47
CA VAL A 141 12.90 1.02 7.52
C VAL A 141 12.43 -0.29 8.17
N HIS A 142 11.16 -0.40 8.53
CA HIS A 142 10.65 -1.50 9.35
C HIS A 142 10.10 -2.67 8.56
N LEU A 143 9.66 -2.46 7.32
CA LEU A 143 9.09 -3.52 6.48
C LEU A 143 10.08 -4.02 5.41
N SER A 144 10.98 -3.17 4.88
CA SER A 144 11.89 -3.61 3.81
C SER A 144 12.77 -4.79 4.23
N GLY A 145 13.27 -4.80 5.48
CA GLY A 145 14.05 -5.91 6.02
C GLY A 145 13.25 -7.20 6.27
N LEU A 146 11.92 -7.12 6.35
CA LEU A 146 11.06 -8.30 6.38
C LEU A 146 10.93 -8.90 4.97
N LEU A 147 11.03 -8.07 3.93
CA LEU A 147 10.79 -8.43 2.53
C LEU A 147 12.05 -8.97 1.81
N THR A 148 13.17 -9.21 2.51
CA THR A 148 14.44 -9.67 1.94
C THR A 148 14.61 -11.20 1.91
N GLY A 149 13.56 -11.96 1.58
CA GLY A 149 13.66 -13.41 1.41
C GLY A 149 12.33 -14.08 1.00
N LEU A 150 12.45 -15.24 0.34
CA LEU A 150 11.33 -16.15 -0.03
C LEU A 150 10.75 -16.91 1.17
N GLU A 151 11.48 -16.96 2.29
CA GLU A 151 11.12 -17.78 3.45
C GLU A 151 10.26 -16.99 4.43
N ALA A 152 8.97 -17.33 4.46
CA ALA A 152 8.02 -17.02 5.54
C ALA A 152 8.04 -15.58 6.06
N LEU A 153 7.82 -14.60 5.19
CA LEU A 153 7.11 -13.39 5.59
C LEU A 153 5.80 -13.80 6.26
N SER A 154 5.72 -13.79 7.59
CA SER A 154 4.43 -14.05 8.21
C SER A 154 3.60 -12.81 7.91
N SER A 155 2.46 -12.97 7.22
CA SER A 155 1.52 -11.86 6.99
C SER A 155 1.14 -11.16 8.30
N ARG A 156 1.34 -11.86 9.42
CA ARG A 156 1.24 -11.37 10.79
C ARG A 156 2.32 -10.35 11.17
N ASP A 157 3.58 -10.54 10.78
CA ASP A 157 4.65 -9.59 11.09
C ASP A 157 4.44 -8.29 10.33
N VAL A 158 4.09 -8.36 9.05
CA VAL A 158 3.73 -7.17 8.26
C VAL A 158 2.54 -6.46 8.89
N GLU A 159 1.49 -7.20 9.24
CA GLU A 159 0.32 -6.62 9.92
C GLU A 159 0.67 -5.94 11.24
N GLN A 160 1.46 -6.60 12.09
CA GLN A 160 1.85 -6.05 13.38
C GLN A 160 2.64 -4.75 13.18
N ARG A 161 3.62 -4.75 12.28
CA ARG A 161 4.42 -3.55 11.97
C ARG A 161 3.57 -2.45 11.35
N SER A 162 2.67 -2.76 10.42
CA SER A 162 1.75 -1.76 9.86
C SER A 162 0.85 -1.14 10.93
N ASN A 163 0.40 -1.91 11.92
CA ASN A 163 -0.40 -1.39 13.02
C ASN A 163 0.44 -0.47 13.95
N GLU A 164 1.68 -0.84 14.25
CA GLU A 164 2.61 -0.01 15.02
C GLU A 164 2.88 1.34 14.31
N ILE A 165 3.08 1.31 12.99
CA ILE A 165 3.28 2.53 12.17
C ILE A 165 2.01 3.39 12.17
N TYR A 166 0.84 2.78 11.99
CA TYR A 166 -0.45 3.48 12.07
C TYR A 166 -0.62 4.19 13.42
N GLU A 167 -0.38 3.51 14.54
CA GLU A 167 -0.55 4.08 15.88
C GLU A 167 0.40 5.26 16.11
N ALA A 168 1.66 5.14 15.66
CA ALA A 168 2.63 6.23 15.75
C ALA A 168 2.23 7.43 14.86
N ALA A 169 1.83 7.18 13.62
CA ALA A 169 1.40 8.23 12.68
C ALA A 169 0.13 8.95 13.14
N PHE A 170 -0.83 8.19 13.69
CA PHE A 170 -2.03 8.76 14.28
C PHE A 170 -1.70 9.65 15.48
N SER A 171 -0.79 9.22 16.35
CA SER A 171 -0.36 10.00 17.52
C SER A 171 0.34 11.31 17.10
N LEU A 172 1.22 11.24 16.09
CA LEU A 172 1.91 12.40 15.53
C LEU A 172 0.94 13.50 15.08
N ILE A 173 -0.13 13.13 14.36
CA ILE A 173 -1.12 14.10 13.89
C ILE A 173 -2.08 14.53 15.00
N ALA A 174 -2.43 13.64 15.93
CA ALA A 174 -3.28 13.99 17.06
C ALA A 174 -2.62 15.06 17.94
N ASP A 175 -1.32 14.89 18.26
CA ASP A 175 -0.55 15.85 19.06
C ASP A 175 -0.47 17.21 18.34
N ALA A 176 -0.16 17.21 17.03
CA ALA A 176 -0.11 18.43 16.22
C ALA A 176 -1.47 19.17 16.16
N GLY A 177 -2.59 18.42 16.16
CA GLY A 177 -3.94 18.98 16.19
C GLY A 177 -4.36 19.52 17.57
N GLU A 178 -3.82 19.00 18.67
CA GLU A 178 -4.04 19.52 20.02
C GLU A 178 -3.25 20.82 20.27
N ASP A 179 -2.01 20.90 19.79
CA ASP A 179 -1.16 22.09 19.88
C ASP A 179 -1.67 23.28 19.06
N ALA A 180 -2.53 23.03 18.05
CA ALA A 180 -3.12 24.05 17.19
C ALA A 180 -4.40 24.71 17.76
N LYS A 181 -4.90 24.26 18.92
CA LYS A 181 -6.09 24.83 19.60
C LYS A 181 -5.75 26.03 20.49
#